data_AF-A0A519C126-F1
#
_entry.id   AF-A0A519C126-F1
#
_cell.length_a   1.000
_cell.length_b   1.000
_cell.length_c   1.000
_cell.angle_alpha   90.00
_cell.angle_beta   90.00
_cell.angle_gamma   90.00
#
_symmetry.space_group_name_H-M   'P 1'
#
loop_
_entity.id
_entity.type
_entity.pdbx_description
1 polymer ?
#
loop_
_entity_poly.entity_id
_entity_poly.type
_entity_poly.pdbx_seq_one_letter_code
_entity_poly.pdbx_strand_id
1 'polypeptide(L)' 'MNLFPFLAPISVGLGAIIGYFLIKYIALKMGKPFPAMGELMYPMHHKDSKIDKSHRKGKR' A
#
# COMPACT_ATOMS: atom_id res chain seq x y z
N MET A 1 5.77 -11.45 -38.58
CA MET A 1 4.73 -10.50 -38.10
C MET A 1 5.20 -9.93 -36.78
N ASN A 2 5.15 -8.61 -36.59
CA ASN A 2 5.70 -7.94 -35.40
C ASN A 2 4.75 -8.17 -34.21
N LEU A 3 5.06 -9.13 -33.32
CA LEU A 3 4.23 -9.49 -32.15
C LEU A 3 4.43 -8.55 -30.94
N PHE A 4 5.47 -7.71 -30.98
CA PHE A 4 5.81 -6.75 -29.95
C PHE A 4 4.65 -5.84 -29.45
N PRO A 5 3.79 -5.26 -30.31
CA PRO A 5 2.71 -4.39 -29.84
C PRO A 5 1.64 -5.14 -29.04
N PHE A 6 1.60 -6.48 -29.10
CA PHE A 6 0.67 -7.30 -28.31
C PHE A 6 1.32 -7.85 -27.04
N LEU A 7 2.60 -8.27 -27.10
CA LEU A 7 3.29 -8.75 -25.90
C LEU A 7 3.46 -7.67 -24.84
N ALA A 8 3.72 -6.42 -25.24
CA ALA A 8 3.92 -5.31 -24.31
C ALA A 8 2.70 -5.10 -23.37
N PRO A 9 1.47 -4.84 -23.85
CA PRO A 9 0.32 -4.65 -22.97
C PRO A 9 -0.04 -5.90 -22.17
N ILE A 10 0.13 -7.10 -22.75
CA ILE A 10 -0.13 -8.37 -22.05
C ILE A 10 0.82 -8.54 -20.86
N SER A 11 2.11 -8.25 -21.06
CA SER A 11 3.13 -8.34 -19.99
C SER A 11 2.90 -7.32 -18.88
N VAL A 12 2.51 -6.09 -19.22
CA VAL A 12 2.18 -5.04 -18.24
C VAL A 12 0.94 -5.42 -17.45
N GLY A 13 -0.10 -5.93 -18.12
CA GLY A 13 -1.33 -6.39 -17.47
C GLY A 13 -1.09 -7.54 -16.50
N LEU A 14 -0.32 -8.55 -16.91
CA LEU A 14 0.07 -9.67 -16.04
C LEU A 14 0.90 -9.19 -14.84
N GLY A 15 1.87 -8.30 -15.06
CA GLY A 15 2.68 -7.73 -13.99
C GLY A 15 1.86 -6.96 -12.95
N ALA A 16 0.88 -6.17 -13.40
CA ALA A 16 -0.01 -5.41 -12.52
C ALA A 16 -0.89 -6.32 -11.66
N ILE A 17 -1.45 -7.38 -12.25
CA ILE A 17 -2.28 -8.36 -11.54
C ILE A 17 -1.45 -9.07 -10.47
N ILE A 18 -0.27 -9.58 -10.83
CA ILE A 18 0.64 -10.26 -9.90
C ILE A 18 1.05 -9.33 -8.76
N GLY A 19 1.42 -8.08 -9.08
CA GLY A 19 1.77 -7.06 -8.08
C GLY A 19 0.64 -6.79 -7.10
N TYR A 20 -0.60 -6.66 -7.58
CA TYR A 20 -1.78 -6.47 -6.72
C TYR A 20 -1.97 -7.65 -5.75
N PHE A 21 -1.89 -8.89 -6.24
CA PHE A 21 -2.04 -10.07 -5.40
C PHE A 21 -0.91 -10.20 -4.36
N LEU A 22 0.32 -9.84 -4.72
CA LEU A 22 1.46 -9.87 -3.80
C LEU A 22 1.26 -8.89 -2.63
N ILE A 23 0.91 -7.64 -2.94
CA ILE A 23 0.64 -6.61 -1.93
C ILE A 23 -0.53 -7.06 -1.04
N LYS A 24 -1.56 -7.68 -1.64
CA LYS A 24 -2.73 -8.17 -0.91
C LYS A 24 -2.36 -9.27 0.06
N TYR A 25 -1.53 -10.21 -0.39
CA TYR A 25 -1.03 -11.30 0.45
C TYR A 25 -0.20 -10.78 1.62
N ILE A 26 0.69 -9.81 1.38
CA ILE A 26 1.51 -9.20 2.43
C ILE A 26 0.64 -8.45 3.45
N ALA A 27 -0.33 -7.67 2.99
CA ALA A 27 -1.27 -6.95 3.86
C ALA A 27 -2.07 -7.91 4.76
N LEU A 28 -2.59 -8.99 4.17
CA LEU A 28 -3.29 -10.05 4.91
C LEU A 28 -2.38 -10.72 5.94
N LYS A 29 -1.14 -11.04 5.59
CA LYS A 29 -0.16 -11.64 6.51
C LYS A 29 0.18 -10.70 7.67
N MET A 30 0.20 -9.40 7.44
CA MET A 30 0.44 -8.39 8.48
C MET A 30 -0.80 -8.08 9.33
N GLY A 31 -1.97 -8.64 9.01
CA GLY A 31 -3.23 -8.31 9.68
C GLY A 31 -3.64 -6.84 9.50
N LYS A 32 -3.10 -6.18 8.47
CA LYS A 32 -3.36 -4.77 8.17
C LYS A 32 -4.34 -4.67 7.00
N PRO A 33 -5.18 -3.63 6.95
CA PRO A 33 -5.99 -3.36 5.77
C PRO A 33 -5.08 -3.21 4.53
N PHE A 34 -5.63 -3.52 3.36
CA PHE A 34 -4.90 -3.33 2.11
C PHE A 34 -4.43 -1.88 2.00
N PRO A 35 -3.12 -1.63 1.82
CA PRO A 35 -2.58 -0.27 1.87
C PRO A 35 -3.20 0.56 0.74
N ALA A 36 -3.74 1.73 1.10
CA ALA A 36 -4.19 2.68 0.10
C ALA A 36 -2.98 3.24 -0.67
N MET A 37 -3.18 3.67 -1.92
CA MET A 37 -2.10 4.26 -2.75
C MET A 37 -1.39 5.42 -2.03
N GLY A 38 -2.12 6.17 -1.20
CA GLY A 38 -1.56 7.23 -0.35
C GLY A 38 -0.64 6.72 0.77
N GLU A 39 -0.91 5.55 1.35
CA GLU A 39 -0.07 4.94 2.40
C GLU A 39 1.19 4.25 1.83
N LEU A 40 1.13 3.83 0.56
CA LEU A 40 2.30 3.37 -0.20
C LEU A 40 3.22 4.53 -0.61
N MET A 41 2.63 5.68 -1.01
CA MET A 41 3.38 6.87 -1.41
C MET A 41 3.95 7.66 -0.23
N TYR A 42 3.24 7.69 0.89
CA TYR A 42 3.73 8.23 2.15
C TYR A 42 3.94 7.08 3.12
N PRO A 43 5.18 6.57 3.30
CA PRO A 43 5.46 5.68 4.41
C PRO A 43 5.15 6.48 5.67
N MET A 44 3.98 6.22 6.26
CA MET A 44 3.50 6.98 7.40
C MET A 44 4.60 6.96 8.45
N HIS A 45 5.11 8.15 8.77
CA HIS A 45 6.02 8.45 9.86
C HIS A 45 5.30 8.12 11.18
N HIS A 46 5.11 6.83 11.46
CA HIS A 46 4.54 6.32 12.69
C HIS A 46 5.58 6.46 13.80
N LYS A 47 5.82 7.70 14.27
CA LYS A 47 6.50 7.91 15.55
C LYS A 47 5.89 8.94 16.50
N ASP A 48 4.99 9.86 16.10
CA ASP A 48 4.66 10.98 17.01
C ASP A 48 3.19 11.20 17.42
N SER A 49 2.21 10.36 17.03
CA SER A 49 0.81 10.61 17.41
C SER A 49 0.38 10.04 18.78
N LYS A 50 1.26 9.34 19.52
CA LYS A 50 0.94 8.87 20.88
C LYS A 50 1.22 9.89 21.98
N ILE A 51 1.93 10.98 21.71
CA ILE A 51 2.29 11.98 22.73
C ILE A 51 1.16 13.00 22.96
N ASP A 52 0.32 13.27 21.97
CA ASP A 52 -0.66 14.37 22.07
C ASP A 52 -2.00 13.97 22.75
N LYS A 53 -2.28 12.67 22.90
CA LYS A 53 -3.53 12.23 23.56
C LYS A 53 -3.43 12.16 25.09
N SER A 54 -2.24 12.17 25.69
CA SER A 54 -2.11 12.22 27.16
C SER A 54 -2.37 13.63 27.71
N HIS A 55 -2.12 14.67 26.91
CA HIS A 55 -2.30 16.07 27.33
C HIS A 55 -3.75 16.57 27.26
N ARG A 56 -4.67 15.83 26.61
CA ARG A 56 -6.08 16.26 26.47
C ARG A 56 -6.99 15.84 27.64
N LYS A 57 -6.52 15.01 28.58
CA LYS A 57 -7.27 14.62 29.80
C LYS A 57 -7.02 15.52 31.02
N GLY A 58 -6.26 16.61 30.86
CA GLY A 58 -5.76 17.42 31.99
C GLY A 58 -6.16 18.90 32.00
N LYS A 59 -7.13 19.35 31.18
CA LYS A 59 -7.70 20.70 31.32
C LYS A 59 -9.18 20.60 31.66
N ARG A 60 -9.41 20.74 32.98
CA ARG A 60 -10.60 21.23 33.70
C ARG A 60 -11.89 21.32 32.90
#